data_AF-A0A2M7G840-F1
#
_entry.id   AF-A0A2M7G840-F1
#
_cell.length_a   1.000
_cell.length_b   1.000
_cell.length_c   1.000
_cell.angle_alpha   90.00
_cell.angle_beta   90.00
_cell.angle_gamma   90.00
#
_symmetry.space_group_name_H-M   'P 1'
#
loop_
_entity.id
_entity.type
_entity.pdbx_description
1 polymer ?
#
loop_
_entity_poly.entity_id
_entity_poly.type
_entity_poly.pdbx_seq_one_letter_code
_entity_poly.pdbx_strand_id
1 'polypeptide(L)' 'MTPEEINEENLEALIAGCNDPEMLKELIAYAMQFKREDLLEGIVEKSIQLNKLVEKLQDFQITPPQIRLDFSSD' A
#
# COMPACT_ATOMS: atom_id res chain seq x y z
N MET A 1 -7.66 19.13 0.46
CA MET A 1 -6.32 18.54 0.47
C MET A 1 -5.79 18.70 -0.94
N THR A 2 -4.93 19.68 -1.15
CA THR A 2 -4.34 19.97 -2.47
C THR A 2 -3.13 19.06 -2.72
N PRO A 3 -2.77 18.75 -3.98
CA PRO A 3 -1.60 17.93 -4.33
C PRO A 3 -0.28 18.45 -3.74
N GLU A 4 -0.25 19.72 -3.34
CA GLU A 4 0.89 20.44 -2.77
C GLU A 4 1.06 20.25 -1.24
N GLU A 5 0.13 19.58 -0.56
CA GLU A 5 0.19 19.34 0.90
C GLU A 5 0.75 17.96 1.28
N ILE A 6 1.07 17.12 0.30
CA ILE A 6 1.76 15.86 0.54
C ILE A 6 3.24 16.17 0.77
N ASN A 7 3.56 16.58 1.99
CA ASN A 7 4.92 16.78 2.45
C ASN A 7 5.66 15.43 2.48
N GLU A 8 6.96 15.43 2.22
CA GLU A 8 7.79 14.22 2.08
C GLU A 8 7.72 13.29 3.31
N GLU A 9 7.70 13.86 4.51
CA GLU A 9 7.50 13.15 5.78
C GLU A 9 6.12 12.47 5.89
N ASN A 10 5.10 13.00 5.22
CA ASN A 10 3.76 12.42 5.22
C ASN A 10 3.66 11.25 4.23
N LEU A 11 4.45 11.25 3.16
CA LEU A 11 4.47 10.20 2.14
C LEU A 11 5.02 8.89 2.69
N GLU A 12 6.16 8.94 3.39
CA GLU A 12 6.73 7.75 4.01
C GLU A 12 5.80 7.15 5.07
N ALA A 13 5.21 8.00 5.91
CA ALA A 13 4.22 7.57 6.90
C ALA A 13 2.98 6.95 6.23
N LEU A 14 2.53 7.51 5.10
CA LEU A 14 1.41 7.00 4.33
C LEU A 14 1.72 5.64 3.68
N ILE A 15 2.93 5.47 3.13
CA ILE A 15 3.41 4.20 2.59
C ILE A 15 3.51 3.14 3.69
N ALA A 16 4.09 3.48 4.84
CA ALA A 16 4.23 2.57 5.96
C ALA A 16 2.88 2.11 6.54
N GLY A 17 1.89 3.02 6.59
CA GLY A 17 0.53 2.75 7.05
C GLY A 17 -0.39 2.09 6.02
N CYS A 18 -0.02 2.12 4.74
CA CYS A 18 -0.87 1.61 3.66
C CYS A 18 -0.93 0.08 3.65
N ASN A 19 -2.14 -0.47 3.79
CA ASN A 19 -2.39 -1.91 3.64
C ASN A 19 -3.30 -2.22 2.45
N ASP A 20 -3.62 -1.21 1.63
CA ASP A 20 -4.45 -1.36 0.43
C ASP A 20 -3.55 -1.54 -0.81
N PRO A 21 -3.59 -2.72 -1.47
CA PRO A 21 -2.80 -2.99 -2.66
C PRO A 21 -3.07 -2.03 -3.84
N GLU A 22 -4.29 -1.50 -4.00
CA GLU A 22 -4.58 -0.55 -5.08
C GLU A 22 -3.93 0.80 -4.81
N MET A 23 -4.00 1.28 -3.56
CA MET A 23 -3.32 2.53 -3.17
C MET A 23 -1.79 2.40 -3.29
N LEU A 24 -1.20 1.23 -2.99
CA LEU A 24 0.24 1.00 -3.22
C LEU A 24 0.61 1.12 -4.71
N LYS A 25 -0.24 0.69 -5.64
CA LYS A 25 0.02 0.86 -7.10
C LYS A 25 -0.02 2.33 -7.50
N GLU A 26 -0.97 3.11 -6.98
CA GLU A 26 -1.05 4.55 -7.22
C GLU A 26 0.21 5.26 -6.70
N LEU A 27 0.71 4.85 -5.53
CA LEU A 27 1.95 5.37 -4.95
C LEU A 27 3.18 4.99 -5.78
N ILE A 28 3.23 3.79 -6.36
CA ILE A 28 4.29 3.40 -7.32
C ILE A 28 4.24 4.32 -8.55
N ALA A 29 3.05 4.52 -9.12
CA ALA A 29 2.89 5.38 -10.29
C ALA A 29 3.35 6.82 -9.99
N TYR A 30 2.99 7.35 -8.81
CA TYR A 30 3.46 8.63 -8.32
C TYR A 30 4.99 8.66 -8.17
N ALA A 31 5.58 7.69 -7.45
CA ALA A 31 7.03 7.63 -7.23
C ALA A 31 7.80 7.57 -8.56
N MET A 32 7.31 6.77 -9.52
CA MET A 32 7.90 6.68 -10.87
C MET A 32 7.77 8.00 -11.65
N GLN A 33 6.60 8.64 -11.61
CA GLN A 33 6.35 9.91 -12.29
C GLN A 33 7.30 11.03 -11.81
N PHE A 34 7.56 11.08 -10.50
CA PHE A 34 8.42 12.10 -9.88
C PHE A 34 9.88 11.64 -9.69
N LYS A 35 10.25 10.44 -10.19
CA LYS A 35 11.59 9.84 -10.07
C LYS A 35 12.08 9.74 -8.62
N ARG A 36 11.18 9.38 -7.72
CA ARG A 36 11.42 9.18 -6.28
C ARG A 36 11.74 7.72 -5.99
N GLU A 37 12.97 7.32 -6.34
CA GLU A 37 13.46 5.95 -6.14
C GLU A 37 13.48 5.55 -4.65
N ASP A 38 13.72 6.54 -3.77
CA ASP A 38 13.66 6.41 -2.32
C ASP A 38 12.26 5.97 -1.82
N LEU A 39 11.19 6.55 -2.37
CA LEU A 39 9.82 6.16 -2.04
C LEU A 39 9.45 4.81 -2.66
N LEU A 40 9.94 4.56 -3.88
CA LEU A 40 9.66 3.32 -4.61
C LEU A 40 10.17 2.09 -3.82
N GLU A 41 11.35 2.18 -3.23
CA GLU A 41 11.91 1.12 -2.39
C GLU A 41 10.99 0.78 -1.21
N GLY A 42 10.54 1.79 -0.46
CA GLY A 42 9.63 1.61 0.67
C GLY A 42 8.27 1.01 0.26
N ILE A 43 7.72 1.41 -0.88
CA ILE A 43 6.45 0.88 -1.40
C ILE A 43 6.59 -0.59 -1.82
N VAL A 44 7.70 -0.95 -2.47
CA VAL A 44 7.98 -2.31 -2.89
C VAL A 44 8.18 -3.23 -1.68
N GLU A 45 8.93 -2.78 -0.68
CA GLU A 45 9.14 -3.57 0.55
C GLU A 45 7.81 -3.85 1.25
N LYS A 46 6.95 -2.83 1.39
CA LYS A 46 5.60 -2.99 1.97
C LYS A 46 4.75 -3.97 1.18
N SER A 47 4.77 -3.89 -0.16
CA SER A 47 4.03 -4.81 -1.04
C SER A 47 4.48 -6.25 -0.87
N ILE A 48 5.79 -6.49 -0.75
CA ILE A 48 6.36 -7.83 -0.50
C ILE A 48 5.92 -8.34 0.88
N GLN A 49 5.95 -7.50 1.91
CA GLN A 49 5.53 -7.88 3.26
C GLN A 49 4.05 -8.30 3.30
N LEU A 50 3.17 -7.56 2.62
CA LEU A 50 1.74 -7.90 2.53
C LEU A 50 1.52 -9.23 1.79
N ASN A 51 2.20 -9.46 0.67
CA ASN A 51 2.10 -10.72 -0.06
C ASN A 51 2.61 -11.90 0.79
N LYS A 52 3.75 -11.76 1.46
CA LYS A 52 4.27 -12.80 2.38
C LYS A 52 3.35 -13.07 3.55
N LEU A 53 2.64 -12.06 4.06
CA LEU A 53 1.65 -12.24 5.11
C LEU A 53 0.45 -13.05 4.60
N VAL A 54 -0.03 -12.76 3.39
CA VAL A 54 -1.11 -13.52 2.74
C VAL A 54 -0.70 -14.98 2.52
N GLU A 55 0.49 -15.22 1.99
CA GLU A 55 1.05 -16.57 1.80
C GLU A 55 1.11 -17.34 3.12
N LYS A 56 1.65 -16.73 4.18
CA LYS A 56 1.70 -17.38 5.51
C LYS A 56 0.30 -17.65 6.08
N LEU A 57 -0.64 -16.72 5.96
CA LEU A 57 -2.01 -16.94 6.43
C LEU A 57 -2.67 -18.12 5.71
N GLN A 58 -2.40 -18.28 4.41
CA GLN A 58 -2.83 -19.44 3.62
C GLN A 58 -2.16 -20.74 4.12
N ASP A 59 -0.85 -20.72 4.40
CA ASP A 59 -0.12 -21.87 4.96
C ASP A 59 -0.70 -22.34 6.30
N PHE A 60 -1.12 -21.41 7.15
CA PHE A 60 -1.76 -21.72 8.43
C PHE A 60 -3.24 -22.08 8.32
N GLN A 61 -3.81 -22.15 7.11
CA GLN A 61 -5.26 -22.30 6.85
C GLN A 61 -6.11 -21.27 7.61
N ILE A 62 -5.51 -20.14 7.98
CA ILE A 62 -6.23 -19.01 8.56
C ILE A 62 -6.86 -18.32 7.38
N THR A 63 -8.16 -18.55 7.17
CA THR A 63 -8.92 -17.71 6.26
C THR A 63 -8.80 -16.30 6.83
N PRO A 64 -8.20 -15.32 6.10
CA PRO A 64 -8.19 -13.96 6.57
C PRO A 64 -9.65 -13.61 6.88
N PRO A 65 -9.99 -13.03 8.05
CA PRO A 65 -11.34 -12.56 8.29
C PRO A 65 -11.68 -11.72 7.07
N GLN A 66 -12.72 -12.12 6.33
CA GLN A 66 -13.09 -11.47 5.08
C GLN A 66 -13.11 -9.99 5.38
N ILE A 67 -12.12 -9.26 4.86
CA ILE A 67 -12.18 -7.81 4.84
C ILE A 67 -13.39 -7.58 3.95
N ARG A 68 -14.55 -7.33 4.57
CA ARG A 68 -15.71 -6.82 3.86
C ARG A 68 -15.26 -5.47 3.33
N LEU A 69 -14.74 -5.49 2.11
CA LEU A 69 -14.89 -4.36 1.22
C LEU A 69 -16.40 -4.29 0.98
N ASP A 70 -17.10 -3.55 1.85
CA ASP A 70 -18.46 -3.12 1.57
C ASP A 70 -18.35 -2.24 0.33
N PHE A 71 -18.44 -2.86 -0.85
CA PHE A 71 -18.85 -2.18 -2.06
C PHE A 71 -20.35 -1.90 -1.92
N SER A 72 -20.69 -0.96 -1.04
CA SER A 72 -22.00 -0.33 -1.09
C SER A 72 -22.05 0.46 -2.40
N SER A 73 -22.62 -0.18 -3.42
CA SER A 73 -23.16 0.50 -4.59
C SER A 73 -24.35 1.35 -4.14
N ASP A 74 -24.21 2.66 -4.25
CA ASP A 74 -25.29 3.61 -4.56
C ASP A 74 -24.72 4.75 -5.40
#